data_AF-A0A8C5GRD2-F1
#
_entry.id   AF-A0A8C5GRD2-F1
#
_cell.length_a   1.000
_cell.length_b   1.000
_cell.length_c   1.000
_cell.angle_alpha   90.00
_cell.angle_beta   90.00
_cell.angle_gamma   90.00
#
_symmetry.space_group_name_H-M   'P 1'
#
loop_
_entity.id
_entity.type
_entity.pdbx_description
1 polymer ?
#
loop_
_entity_poly.entity_id
_entity_poly.type
_entity_poly.pdbx_seq_one_letter_code
_entity_poly.pdbx_strand_id
1 'polypeptide(L)'
;MFSDVLHVSWMSSDWLLGEERVTQPPGDVILTQGQTATLKCTFSTTDSNPYLFWYKQEVNSYPKFILTRSLHSADNSPEFVKDRFDAELKDSSVPLMIQDLHVCDSAVYYCALRPTVTGNHQRLDKKLWSICMYVCMYVCMYVCMYAYSMYEQ
;
A
#
# COMPACT_ATOMS: atom_id res chain seq x y z
N MET A 1 -14.02 -23.33 -2.86
CA MET A 1 -14.15 -22.10 -2.03
C MET A 1 -12.79 -21.42 -2.06
N PHE A 2 -12.51 -20.65 -3.12
CA PHE A 2 -11.29 -19.84 -3.16
C PHE A 2 -11.58 -18.61 -2.31
N SER A 3 -10.98 -18.54 -1.13
CA SER A 3 -11.02 -17.34 -0.32
C SER A 3 -10.09 -16.32 -0.98
N ASP A 4 -10.62 -15.17 -1.38
CA ASP A 4 -9.88 -14.03 -1.95
C ASP A 4 -8.95 -13.40 -0.89
N VAL A 5 -7.92 -14.15 -0.53
CA VAL A 5 -6.95 -13.84 0.51
C VAL A 5 -5.80 -13.05 -0.11
N LEU A 6 -5.47 -11.93 0.52
CA LEU A 6 -4.55 -10.91 0.09
C LEU A 6 -3.33 -10.91 0.98
N HIS A 7 -2.16 -10.78 0.37
CA HIS A 7 -0.90 -10.64 1.08
C HIS A 7 -0.46 -9.18 1.04
N VAL A 8 -0.50 -8.51 2.18
CA VAL A 8 -0.05 -7.13 2.34
C VAL A 8 1.19 -7.14 3.21
N SER A 9 2.33 -6.91 2.57
CA SER A 9 3.62 -6.91 3.24
C SER A 9 4.04 -5.47 3.53
N TRP A 10 4.83 -5.27 4.58
CA TRP A 10 5.50 -4.00 4.79
C TRP A 10 7.01 -4.19 4.80
N MET A 11 7.74 -3.22 4.25
CA MET A 11 9.19 -3.29 4.21
C MET A 11 9.77 -2.88 5.56
N SER A 12 10.52 -3.77 6.19
CA SER A 12 11.39 -3.38 7.31
C SER A 12 12.52 -2.55 6.74
N SER A 13 12.54 -1.26 7.04
CA SER A 13 13.65 -0.40 6.66
C SER A 13 14.03 0.51 7.81
N ASP A 14 15.15 0.16 8.45
CA ASP A 14 15.85 1.03 9.41
C ASP A 14 16.78 1.94 8.61
N TRP A 15 16.23 2.99 7.99
CA TRP A 15 17.05 4.02 7.35
C TRP A 15 17.64 4.93 8.44
N LEU A 16 18.95 4.82 8.68
CA LEU A 16 19.68 5.67 9.61
C LEU A 16 20.39 6.79 8.84
N LEU A 17 19.71 7.91 8.64
CA LEU A 17 20.32 9.15 8.18
C LEU A 17 20.26 10.16 9.34
N GLY A 18 21.23 10.10 10.27
CA GLY A 18 21.27 10.96 11.46
C GLY A 18 20.37 10.47 12.62
N GLU A 19 19.80 11.41 13.39
CA GLU A 19 18.84 11.17 14.50
C GLU A 19 17.44 10.72 14.01
N GLU A 20 17.23 10.60 12.70
CA GLU A 20 15.95 10.16 12.13
C GLU A 20 15.89 8.63 12.03
N ARG A 21 14.78 8.05 12.47
CA ARG A 21 14.52 6.61 12.40
C ARG A 21 13.06 6.37 12.01
N VAL A 22 12.84 5.45 11.07
CA VAL A 22 11.50 4.90 10.78
C VAL A 22 11.50 3.44 11.20
N THR A 23 10.39 2.97 11.77
CA THR A 23 10.23 1.57 12.19
C THR A 23 8.84 1.09 11.81
N GLN A 24 8.84 0.02 11.01
CA GLN A 24 7.68 -0.77 10.66
C GLN A 24 7.86 -2.15 11.30
N PRO A 25 6.78 -2.86 11.68
CA PRO A 25 6.92 -4.23 12.18
C PRO A 25 7.65 -5.12 11.15
N PRO A 26 8.00 -6.37 11.46
CA PRO A 26 8.35 -7.36 10.43
C PRO A 26 7.13 -8.22 10.08
N GLY A 27 7.02 -8.63 8.81
CA GLY A 27 6.09 -9.66 8.37
C GLY A 27 4.98 -9.19 7.44
N ASP A 28 4.00 -10.09 7.29
CA ASP A 28 2.92 -9.99 6.32
C ASP A 28 1.58 -9.99 7.02
N VAL A 29 0.63 -9.20 6.50
CA VAL A 29 -0.77 -9.25 6.89
C VAL A 29 -1.54 -9.97 5.81
N ILE A 30 -2.26 -11.01 6.25
CA ILE A 30 -3.13 -11.83 5.42
C ILE A 30 -4.57 -11.44 5.74
N LEU A 31 -5.27 -10.85 4.77
CA LEU A 31 -6.65 -10.37 4.91
C LEU A 31 -7.48 -10.81 3.71
N THR A 32 -8.80 -10.82 3.84
CA THR A 32 -9.71 -11.09 2.72
C THR A 32 -10.17 -9.81 2.05
N GLN A 33 -10.60 -9.93 0.78
CA GLN A 33 -11.23 -8.83 0.06
C GLN A 33 -12.35 -8.16 0.86
N GLY A 34 -12.49 -6.84 0.73
CA GLY A 34 -13.48 -6.02 1.45
C GLY A 34 -13.15 -5.71 2.91
N GLN A 35 -12.12 -6.33 3.49
CA GLN A 35 -11.64 -5.96 4.83
C GLN A 35 -10.85 -4.65 4.80
N THR A 36 -10.58 -4.11 5.99
CA THR A 36 -9.72 -2.94 6.18
C THR A 36 -8.35 -3.36 6.67
N ALA A 37 -7.29 -2.95 5.98
CA ALA A 37 -5.92 -3.10 6.45
C ALA A 37 -5.51 -1.91 7.32
N THR A 38 -4.66 -2.13 8.32
CA THR A 38 -3.99 -1.05 9.07
C THR A 38 -2.51 -1.36 9.16
N LEU A 39 -1.70 -0.60 8.42
CA LEU A 39 -0.27 -0.75 8.34
C LEU A 39 0.40 0.23 9.31
N LYS A 40 1.13 -0.31 10.28
CA LYS A 40 1.76 0.49 11.33
C LYS A 40 3.07 1.09 10.83
N CYS A 41 3.27 2.37 11.10
CA CYS A 41 4.54 3.06 10.95
C CYS A 41 4.79 3.93 12.18
N THR A 42 5.95 3.78 12.79
CA THR A 42 6.44 4.63 13.88
C THR A 42 7.73 5.31 13.43
N PHE A 43 8.00 6.49 13.95
CA PHE A 43 9.18 7.25 13.57
C PHE A 43 9.75 8.03 14.76
N SER A 44 11.03 8.36 14.67
CA SER A 44 11.74 9.25 15.60
C SER A 44 12.49 10.28 14.77
N THR A 45 12.39 11.55 15.15
CA THR A 45 13.01 12.68 14.46
C THR A 45 13.10 13.86 15.42
N THR A 46 14.09 14.71 15.21
CA THR A 46 14.22 16.00 15.91
C THR A 46 13.54 17.15 15.18
N ASP A 47 12.96 16.90 14.00
CA ASP A 47 12.15 17.87 13.27
C ASP A 47 10.84 18.14 14.00
N SER A 48 10.56 19.42 14.29
CA SER A 48 9.31 19.86 14.92
C SER A 48 8.09 19.74 14.01
N ASN A 49 8.27 19.63 12.69
CA ASN A 49 7.19 19.44 11.73
C ASN A 49 7.56 18.37 10.69
N PRO A 50 7.58 17.09 11.09
CA PRO A 50 8.03 16.04 10.21
C PRO A 50 7.02 15.76 9.10
N TYR A 51 7.55 15.49 7.90
CA TYR A 51 6.77 15.04 6.77
C TYR A 51 6.87 13.53 6.66
N LEU A 52 5.73 12.86 6.70
CA LEU A 52 5.63 11.42 6.58
C LEU A 52 5.04 11.07 5.23
N PHE A 53 5.60 10.06 4.60
CA PHE A 53 5.24 9.60 3.27
C PHE A 53 4.91 8.12 3.31
N TRP A 54 3.85 7.74 2.60
CA TRP A 54 3.50 6.35 2.36
C TRP A 54 3.64 6.00 0.88
N TYR A 55 4.21 4.82 0.62
CA TYR A 55 4.43 4.29 -0.71
C TYR A 55 3.88 2.88 -0.85
N LYS A 56 3.42 2.56 -2.05
CA LYS A 56 3.05 1.20 -2.49
C LYS A 56 4.04 0.74 -3.54
N GLN A 57 4.62 -0.44 -3.38
CA GLN A 57 5.50 -1.07 -4.35
C GLN A 57 4.98 -2.44 -4.75
N GLU A 58 4.57 -2.55 -6.00
CA GLU A 58 4.23 -3.82 -6.64
C GLU A 58 5.52 -4.60 -6.98
N VAL A 59 5.41 -5.92 -7.11
CA VAL A 59 6.55 -6.79 -7.45
C VAL A 59 7.20 -6.32 -8.76
N ASN A 60 8.52 -6.13 -8.74
CA ASN A 60 9.32 -5.62 -9.87
C ASN A 60 8.91 -4.23 -10.38
N SER A 61 8.21 -3.44 -9.57
CA SER A 61 7.81 -2.07 -9.89
C SER A 61 8.55 -1.05 -9.04
N TYR A 62 8.49 0.21 -9.46
CA TYR A 62 8.99 1.33 -8.67
C TYR A 62 7.95 1.70 -7.60
N PRO A 63 8.41 2.29 -6.48
CA PRO A 63 7.49 2.81 -5.47
C PRO A 63 6.57 3.91 -5.99
N LYS A 64 5.27 3.75 -5.77
CA LYS A 64 4.24 4.75 -6.08
C LYS A 64 3.87 5.51 -4.82
N PHE A 65 3.80 6.83 -4.94
CA PHE A 65 3.40 7.72 -3.85
C PHE A 65 1.90 7.59 -3.57
N ILE A 66 1.56 7.25 -2.32
CA ILE A 66 0.16 7.16 -1.86
C ILE A 66 -0.27 8.51 -1.28
N LEU A 67 0.39 8.95 -0.20
CA LEU A 67 -0.02 10.12 0.56
C LEU A 67 1.12 10.68 1.41
N THR A 68 0.95 11.92 1.84
CA THR A 68 1.82 12.58 2.83
C THR A 68 1.00 13.18 3.95
N ARG A 69 1.58 13.19 5.16
CA ARG A 69 1.02 13.81 6.36
C ARG A 69 2.10 14.62 7.08
N SER A 70 1.73 15.80 7.57
CA SER A 70 2.49 16.63 8.49
C SER A 70 1.54 17.23 9.53
N LEU A 71 2.05 18.05 10.45
CA LEU A 71 1.19 18.75 11.42
C LEU A 71 0.22 19.74 10.76
N HIS A 72 0.52 20.18 9.54
CA HIS A 72 -0.21 21.26 8.87
C HIS A 72 -0.73 20.89 7.48
N SER A 73 -0.36 19.73 6.94
CA SER A 73 -0.73 19.31 5.59
C SER A 73 -1.09 17.83 5.52
N ALA A 74 -2.05 17.52 4.66
CA ALA A 74 -2.48 16.15 4.39
C ALA A 74 -2.89 16.04 2.93
N ASP A 75 -2.02 15.45 2.11
CA ASP A 75 -2.26 15.29 0.68
C ASP A 75 -2.22 13.82 0.29
N ASN A 76 -3.08 13.46 -0.66
CA ASN A 76 -3.12 12.15 -1.29
C ASN A 76 -2.78 12.32 -2.77
N SER A 77 -2.16 11.31 -3.38
CA SER A 77 -2.00 11.30 -4.82
C SER A 77 -3.35 11.01 -5.52
N PRO A 78 -3.52 11.44 -6.78
CA PRO A 78 -4.78 11.26 -7.50
C PRO A 78 -5.22 9.79 -7.68
N GLU A 79 -4.26 8.86 -7.70
CA GLU A 79 -4.53 7.41 -7.81
C GLU A 79 -5.04 6.81 -6.49
N PHE A 80 -4.65 7.38 -5.35
CA PHE A 80 -4.91 6.83 -4.02
C PHE A 80 -5.86 7.74 -3.23
N VAL A 81 -7.14 7.67 -3.58
CA VAL A 81 -8.19 8.52 -3.00
C VAL A 81 -8.32 8.34 -1.48
N LYS A 82 -8.60 9.45 -0.78
CA LYS A 82 -8.64 9.51 0.69
C LYS A 82 -9.65 8.54 1.32
N ASP A 83 -10.82 8.36 0.71
CA ASP A 83 -11.87 7.48 1.24
C ASP A 83 -11.40 6.02 1.37
N ARG A 84 -10.43 5.60 0.54
CA ARG A 84 -9.86 4.26 0.60
C ARG A 84 -8.49 4.21 1.27
N PHE A 85 -7.65 5.22 1.03
CA PHE A 85 -6.29 5.29 1.57
C PHE A 85 -6.17 6.51 2.46
N ASP A 86 -6.15 6.30 3.77
CA ASP A 86 -5.99 7.39 4.73
C ASP A 86 -4.93 7.08 5.78
N ALA A 87 -4.33 8.13 6.31
CA ALA A 87 -3.38 8.03 7.40
C ALA A 87 -3.55 9.22 8.32
N GLU A 88 -3.34 8.99 9.61
CA GLU A 88 -3.45 10.01 10.63
C GLU A 88 -2.13 10.10 11.39
N LEU A 89 -1.57 11.30 11.48
CA LEU A 89 -0.36 11.55 12.26
C LEU A 89 -0.74 11.59 13.75
N LYS A 90 -0.20 10.67 14.53
CA LYS A 90 -0.43 10.51 15.97
C LYS A 90 0.91 10.47 16.69
N ASP A 91 1.29 11.60 17.28
CA ASP A 91 2.59 11.77 17.95
C ASP A 91 3.75 11.33 17.04
N SER A 92 4.29 10.13 17.30
CA SER A 92 5.40 9.50 16.59
C SER A 92 4.96 8.31 15.71
N SER A 93 3.71 8.30 15.27
CA SER A 93 3.08 7.21 14.51
C SER A 93 2.21 7.74 13.38
N VAL A 94 2.17 7.01 12.27
CA VAL A 94 1.37 7.37 11.09
C VAL A 94 0.81 6.10 10.43
N PRO A 95 -0.17 5.42 11.05
CA PRO A 95 -0.73 4.21 10.48
C PRO A 95 -1.46 4.51 9.15
N LEU A 96 -1.21 3.71 8.12
CA LEU A 96 -1.96 3.74 6.87
C LEU A 96 -3.14 2.77 6.95
N MET A 97 -4.34 3.29 6.77
CA MET A 97 -5.57 2.55 6.63
C MET A 97 -5.91 2.35 5.15
N ILE A 98 -6.20 1.12 4.77
CA ILE A 98 -6.65 0.74 3.43
C ILE A 98 -8.03 0.13 3.56
N GLN A 99 -9.07 0.85 3.15
CA GLN A 99 -10.45 0.41 3.19
C GLN A 99 -10.83 -0.32 1.90
N ASP A 100 -11.80 -1.23 2.03
CA ASP A 100 -12.32 -2.04 0.92
C ASP A 100 -11.18 -2.69 0.12
N LEU A 101 -10.41 -3.57 0.79
CA LEU A 101 -9.25 -4.20 0.18
C LEU A 101 -9.59 -4.95 -1.09
N HIS A 102 -8.81 -4.75 -2.16
CA HIS A 102 -8.93 -5.44 -3.45
C HIS A 102 -7.70 -6.31 -3.74
N VAL A 103 -7.82 -7.26 -4.66
CA VAL A 103 -6.70 -8.12 -5.09
C VAL A 103 -5.48 -7.33 -5.54
N CYS A 104 -5.71 -6.21 -6.21
CA CYS A 104 -4.63 -5.34 -6.68
C CYS A 104 -3.95 -4.54 -5.56
N ASP A 105 -4.44 -4.58 -4.32
CA ASP A 105 -3.80 -3.95 -3.16
C ASP A 105 -2.72 -4.84 -2.54
N SER A 106 -2.58 -6.09 -2.98
CA SER A 106 -1.46 -6.94 -2.58
C SER A 106 -0.15 -6.38 -3.13
N ALA A 107 0.68 -5.86 -2.22
CA ALA A 107 1.95 -5.18 -2.52
C ALA A 107 2.80 -5.05 -1.25
N VAL A 108 4.02 -4.53 -1.41
CA VAL A 108 4.86 -4.08 -0.31
C VAL A 108 4.58 -2.60 -0.04
N TYR A 109 4.31 -2.26 1.20
CA TYR A 109 4.06 -0.89 1.64
C TYR A 109 5.19 -0.40 2.54
N TYR A 110 5.66 0.83 2.32
CA TYR A 110 6.71 1.39 3.17
C TYR A 110 6.49 2.86 3.46
N CYS A 111 6.97 3.26 4.63
CA CYS A 111 6.83 4.57 5.24
C CYS A 111 8.19 5.28 5.25
N ALA A 112 8.21 6.60 5.06
CA ALA A 112 9.46 7.37 5.04
C ALA A 112 9.28 8.77 5.67
N LEU A 113 10.36 9.30 6.28
CA LEU A 113 10.47 10.68 6.77
C LEU A 113 10.99 11.66 5.71
N ARG A 114 11.56 11.14 4.63
CA ARG A 114 12.11 11.93 3.52
C ARG A 114 11.49 11.43 2.22
N PRO A 115 11.23 12.33 1.25
CA PRO A 115 10.72 11.92 -0.04
C PRO A 115 11.77 11.05 -0.74
N THR A 116 11.46 9.77 -0.94
CA THR A 116 12.34 8.83 -1.64
C THR A 116 12.20 8.90 -3.17
N VAL A 117 11.19 9.60 -3.68
CA VAL A 117 10.97 9.79 -5.12
C VAL A 117 11.33 11.21 -5.52
N THR A 118 12.45 11.36 -6.23
CA THR A 118 12.85 12.60 -6.91
C THR A 118 12.65 12.39 -8.41
N GLY A 119 11.41 12.59 -8.91
CA GLY A 119 11.14 12.45 -10.33
C GLY A 119 9.72 12.81 -10.74
N ASN A 120 9.59 13.71 -11.72
CA ASN A 120 8.33 14.03 -12.41
C ASN A 120 7.78 12.78 -13.11
N HIS A 121 6.76 12.14 -12.52
CA HIS A 121 5.98 11.10 -13.20
C HIS A 121 4.66 11.69 -13.68
N GLN A 122 4.70 12.48 -14.76
CA GLN A 122 3.51 12.61 -15.61
C GLN A 122 3.54 11.53 -16.68
N ARG A 123 2.43 10.78 -16.76
CA ARG A 123 2.09 9.70 -17.70
C ARG A 123 2.70 8.33 -17.43
N LEU A 124 2.00 7.50 -16.64
CA LEU A 124 1.84 6.06 -16.92
C LEU A 124 0.53 5.46 -16.36
N ASP A 125 -0.47 6.28 -16.05
CA ASP A 125 -1.56 5.86 -15.13
C ASP A 125 -2.80 5.28 -15.84
N LYS A 126 -2.90 5.45 -17.18
CA LYS A 126 -4.06 4.95 -17.95
C LYS A 126 -3.97 3.49 -18.38
N LYS A 127 -2.88 2.77 -18.10
CA LYS A 127 -2.74 1.36 -18.49
C LYS A 127 -2.91 0.38 -17.32
N LEU A 128 -2.70 0.83 -16.09
CA LEU A 128 -2.71 -0.06 -14.93
C LEU A 128 -4.10 -0.49 -14.47
N TRP A 129 -5.11 0.40 -14.52
CA TRP A 129 -6.50 0.03 -14.23
C TRP A 129 -6.98 -1.11 -15.14
N SER A 130 -6.62 -1.07 -16.43
CA SER A 130 -6.95 -2.14 -17.38
C SER A 130 -6.23 -3.45 -17.07
N ILE A 131 -4.98 -3.41 -16.57
CA ILE A 131 -4.22 -4.61 -16.21
C ILE A 131 -4.78 -5.23 -14.92
N CYS A 132 -5.08 -4.42 -13.91
CA CYS A 132 -5.69 -4.88 -12.65
C CYS A 132 -7.06 -5.56 -12.90
N MET A 133 -7.92 -4.97 -13.76
CA MET A 133 -9.16 -5.62 -14.18
C MET A 133 -8.90 -6.93 -14.94
N TYR A 134 -7.91 -6.96 -15.83
CA TYR A 134 -7.59 -8.15 -16.62
C TYR A 134 -7.10 -9.31 -15.75
N VAL A 135 -6.21 -9.04 -14.79
CA VAL A 135 -5.73 -10.06 -13.85
C VAL A 135 -6.87 -10.58 -12.98
N CYS A 136 -7.74 -9.69 -12.48
CA CYS A 136 -8.93 -10.08 -11.71
C CYS A 136 -9.88 -10.96 -12.55
N MET A 137 -10.17 -10.57 -13.79
CA MET A 137 -10.98 -11.37 -14.71
C MET A 137 -10.35 -12.74 -15.00
N TYR A 138 -9.04 -12.79 -15.24
CA TYR A 138 -8.33 -14.03 -15.53
C TYR A 138 -8.34 -14.99 -14.35
N VAL A 139 -8.05 -14.50 -13.14
CA VAL A 139 -8.09 -15.32 -11.93
C VAL A 139 -9.51 -15.86 -11.71
N CYS A 140 -10.53 -15.04 -11.86
CA CYS A 140 -11.93 -15.48 -11.78
C CYS A 140 -12.26 -16.53 -12.86
N MET A 141 -11.85 -16.34 -14.11
CA MET A 141 -12.10 -17.31 -15.20
C MET A 141 -11.40 -18.65 -14.93
N TYR A 142 -10.14 -18.63 -14.53
CA TYR A 142 -9.40 -19.85 -14.20
C TYR A 142 -10.05 -20.60 -13.04
N VAL A 143 -10.41 -19.88 -11.96
CA VAL A 143 -11.12 -20.46 -10.82
C VAL A 143 -12.45 -21.10 -11.24
N CYS A 144 -13.22 -20.44 -12.11
CA CYS A 144 -14.48 -20.98 -12.64
C CYS A 144 -14.27 -22.23 -13.50
N MET A 145 -13.26 -22.25 -14.37
CA MET A 145 -12.93 -23.43 -15.19
C MET A 145 -12.53 -24.62 -14.33
N TYR A 146 -11.69 -24.40 -13.31
CA TYR A 146 -11.30 -25.48 -12.39
C TYR A 146 -12.50 -25.96 -11.55
N ALA A 147 -13.35 -25.06 -11.04
CA ALA A 147 -14.55 -25.45 -10.31
C ALA A 147 -15.53 -26.27 -11.16
N TYR A 148 -15.71 -25.91 -12.44
CA TYR A 148 -16.53 -26.68 -13.37
C TYR A 148 -15.95 -28.08 -13.61
N SER A 149 -14.63 -28.18 -13.82
CA SER A 149 -13.96 -29.47 -14.03
C SER A 149 -14.02 -30.42 -12.82
N MET A 150 -14.14 -29.87 -11.61
CA MET A 150 -14.31 -30.63 -10.36
C MET A 150 -15.78 -30.99 -10.08
N TYR A 151 -16.73 -30.36 -10.78
CA TYR A 151 -18.16 -30.65 -10.67
C TYR A 151 -18.62 -31.75 -11.65
N GLU A 152 -17.88 -31.98 -12.73
CA GLU A 152 -18.14 -33.08 -13.68
C GLU A 152 -17.32 -34.37 -13.40
N GLN A 153 -16.75 -34.51 -12.20
CA GLN A 153 -16.15 -35.76 -11.70
C GLN A 153 -16.92 -36.28 -10.49
#